data_AF-A0A6V8HPE7-F1
#
_entry.id   AF-A0A6V8HPE7-F1
#
_cell.length_a   1.000
_cell.length_b   1.000
_cell.length_c   1.000
_cell.angle_alpha   90.00
_cell.angle_beta   90.00
_cell.angle_gamma   90.00
#
_symmetry.space_group_name_H-M   'P 1'
#
loop_
_entity.id
_entity.type
_entity.pdbx_description
1 polymer ?
#
loop_
_entity_poly.entity_id
_entity_poly.type
_entity_poly.pdbx_seq_one_letter_code
_entity_poly.pdbx_strand_id
1 'polypeptide(L)'
;MAAEGQEDMLDFNAQKMDDQMGELLDSFENHPLMQPPDTHPTLFFIFDFIRNTRKELRAIDIQKLREGDAEAKKQIVDVIGRNGFTSALINDTSGRLAIMTGGDPGNPVDFGPDIKEKIRALGPEKRSS
;
A
#
# COMPACT_ATOMS: atom_id res chain seq x y z
N MET A 1 -8.53 -29.21 -3.26
CA MET A 1 -7.78 -27.98 -3.59
C MET A 1 -7.87 -27.04 -2.38
N ALA A 2 -6.93 -27.13 -1.45
CA ALA A 2 -6.92 -26.28 -0.24
C ALA A 2 -5.51 -26.08 0.37
N ALA A 3 -4.47 -26.65 -0.23
CA ALA A 3 -3.11 -26.61 0.33
C ALA A 3 -2.28 -25.44 -0.23
N GLU A 4 -2.51 -25.06 -1.50
CA GLU A 4 -1.63 -24.13 -2.22
C GLU A 4 -1.70 -22.68 -1.71
N GLY A 5 -2.73 -22.30 -0.95
CA GLY A 5 -2.83 -20.96 -0.34
C GLY A 5 -2.22 -20.85 1.06
N GLN A 6 -1.86 -21.96 1.70
CA GLN A 6 -1.32 -21.96 3.08
C GLN A 6 0.21 -21.94 3.11
N GLU A 7 0.88 -22.50 2.09
CA GLU A 7 2.35 -22.51 2.00
C GLU A 7 2.93 -21.13 1.64
N ASP A 8 2.28 -20.38 0.72
CA ASP A 8 2.69 -19.01 0.33
C ASP A 8 2.75 -18.01 1.50
N MET A 9 1.94 -18.21 2.56
CA MET A 9 1.96 -17.33 3.75
C MET A 9 3.14 -17.61 4.68
N LEU A 10 3.73 -18.80 4.65
CA LEU A 10 4.91 -19.13 5.46
C LEU A 10 6.18 -18.45 4.93
N ASP A 11 6.21 -18.15 3.63
CA ASP A 11 7.26 -17.37 2.95
C ASP A 11 7.00 -15.85 2.96
N PHE A 12 5.92 -15.39 3.60
CA PHE A 12 5.63 -13.97 3.71
C PHE A 12 6.72 -13.25 4.52
N ASN A 13 7.51 -12.44 3.83
CA ASN A 13 8.54 -11.64 4.45
C ASN A 13 7.98 -10.29 4.92
N ALA A 14 7.42 -10.27 6.13
CA ALA A 14 6.88 -9.08 6.77
C ALA A 14 7.90 -7.94 6.86
N GLN A 15 9.18 -8.27 7.09
CA GLN A 15 10.25 -7.27 7.16
C GLN A 15 10.46 -6.61 5.79
N LYS A 16 10.58 -7.41 4.72
CA LYS A 16 10.72 -6.89 3.36
C LYS A 16 9.55 -5.97 2.99
N MET A 17 8.31 -6.36 3.31
CA MET A 17 7.15 -5.51 3.04
C MET A 17 7.21 -4.22 3.87
N ASP A 18 7.60 -4.27 5.14
CA ASP A 18 7.75 -3.08 5.98
C ASP A 18 8.80 -2.11 5.42
N ASP A 19 9.92 -2.64 4.92
CA ASP A 19 11.00 -1.86 4.31
C ASP A 19 10.49 -1.19 3.02
N GLN A 20 9.85 -1.95 2.12
CA GLN A 20 9.26 -1.43 0.89
C GLN A 20 8.18 -0.36 1.13
N MET A 21 7.34 -0.55 2.16
CA MET A 21 6.37 0.46 2.58
C MET A 21 7.05 1.71 3.15
N GLY A 22 8.20 1.56 3.81
CA GLY A 22 9.03 2.67 4.25
C GLY A 22 9.58 3.48 3.09
N GLU A 23 10.21 2.83 2.13
CA GLU A 23 10.73 3.50 0.93
C GLU A 23 9.62 4.21 0.14
N LEU A 24 8.42 3.63 0.09
CA LEU A 24 7.26 4.29 -0.51
C LEU A 24 6.88 5.56 0.25
N LEU A 25 6.80 5.52 1.59
CA LEU A 25 6.50 6.69 2.42
C LEU A 25 7.54 7.81 2.24
N ASP A 26 8.82 7.46 2.20
CA ASP A 26 9.90 8.43 1.93
C ASP A 26 9.71 9.12 0.57
N SER A 27 9.16 8.41 -0.42
CA SER A 27 8.88 8.97 -1.75
C SER A 27 7.74 10.00 -1.71
N PHE A 28 6.72 9.76 -0.89
CA PHE A 28 5.67 10.74 -0.62
C PHE A 28 6.22 11.94 0.14
N GLU A 29 7.04 11.75 1.17
CA GLU A 29 7.64 12.83 1.95
C GLU A 29 8.55 13.74 1.12
N ASN A 30 9.19 13.19 0.08
CA ASN A 30 10.03 13.95 -0.86
C ASN A 30 9.24 14.53 -2.06
N HIS A 31 7.93 14.25 -2.17
CA HIS A 31 7.14 14.73 -3.30
C HIS A 31 6.99 16.27 -3.22
N PRO A 32 7.14 17.02 -4.34
CA PRO A 32 7.05 18.49 -4.33
C PRO A 32 5.74 19.02 -3.76
N LEU A 33 4.62 18.35 -4.08
CA LEU A 33 3.29 18.69 -3.57
C LEU A 33 3.01 18.21 -2.13
N MET A 34 4.00 17.61 -1.46
CA MET A 34 3.96 17.29 -0.03
C MET A 34 4.85 18.23 0.79
N GLN A 35 5.48 19.23 0.15
CA GLN A 35 6.30 20.23 0.83
C GLN A 35 5.44 21.41 1.33
N PRO A 36 5.91 22.15 2.35
CA PRO A 36 5.26 23.40 2.80
C PRO A 36 5.12 24.44 1.67
N PRO A 37 4.13 25.36 1.75
CA PRO A 37 3.24 25.60 2.89
C PRO A 37 2.01 24.71 2.95
N ASP A 38 1.59 24.12 1.84
CA ASP A 38 0.34 23.35 1.75
C ASP A 38 0.59 21.98 1.10
N THR A 39 0.26 20.91 1.82
CA THR A 39 0.30 19.55 1.28
C THR A 39 -0.93 19.27 0.44
N HIS A 40 -0.75 18.68 -0.75
CA HIS A 40 -1.87 18.34 -1.61
C HIS A 40 -2.75 17.24 -0.98
N PRO A 41 -4.08 17.44 -0.89
CA PRO A 41 -4.97 16.59 -0.10
C PRO A 41 -4.98 15.13 -0.57
N THR A 42 -4.97 14.89 -1.88
CA THR A 42 -4.92 13.53 -2.44
C THR A 42 -3.63 12.78 -2.10
N LEU A 43 -2.48 13.46 -2.15
CA LEU A 43 -1.20 12.85 -1.81
C LEU A 43 -1.13 12.55 -0.31
N PHE A 44 -1.57 13.50 0.51
CA PHE A 44 -1.63 13.32 1.96
C PHE A 44 -2.58 12.17 2.36
N PHE A 45 -3.75 12.08 1.72
CA PHE A 45 -4.70 10.99 1.96
C PHE A 45 -4.07 9.61 1.72
N ILE A 46 -3.42 9.44 0.56
CA ILE A 46 -2.77 8.17 0.22
C ILE A 46 -1.57 7.89 1.14
N PHE A 47 -0.74 8.91 1.42
CA PHE A 47 0.36 8.82 2.37
C PHE A 47 -0.11 8.33 3.74
N ASP A 48 -1.15 8.95 4.31
CA ASP A 48 -1.67 8.56 5.62
C ASP A 48 -2.25 7.14 5.62
N PHE A 49 -2.93 6.76 4.54
CA PHE A 49 -3.46 5.41 4.38
C PHE A 49 -2.34 4.34 4.35
N ILE A 50 -1.26 4.57 3.60
CA ILE A 50 -0.08 3.69 3.57
C ILE A 50 0.58 3.65 4.95
N ARG A 51 0.74 4.81 5.59
CA ARG A 51 1.34 4.93 6.93
C ARG A 51 0.59 4.12 7.97
N ASN A 52 -0.75 4.16 7.94
CA ASN A 52 -1.58 3.39 8.87
C ASN A 52 -1.56 1.89 8.52
N THR A 53 -1.53 1.53 7.25
CA THR A 53 -1.37 0.13 6.81
C THR A 53 -0.02 -0.44 7.28
N ARG A 54 1.07 0.33 7.20
CA ARG A 54 2.39 -0.07 7.71
C ARG A 54 2.40 -0.27 9.23
N LYS A 55 1.69 0.59 9.97
CA LYS A 55 1.52 0.42 11.42
C LYS A 55 0.80 -0.89 11.75
N GLU A 56 -0.24 -1.25 10.98
CA GLU A 56 -0.93 -2.52 11.15
C GLU A 56 -0.03 -3.71 10.87
N LEU A 57 0.75 -3.68 9.78
CA LEU A 57 1.75 -4.71 9.48
C LEU A 57 2.71 -4.93 10.67
N ARG A 58 3.23 -3.85 11.24
CA ARG A 58 4.14 -3.89 12.41
C ARG A 58 3.48 -4.39 13.69
N ALA A 59 2.14 -4.35 13.78
CA ALA A 59 1.39 -4.81 14.94
C ALA A 59 1.08 -6.32 14.88
N ILE A 60 1.36 -6.98 13.75
CA ILE A 60 1.09 -8.42 13.58
C ILE A 60 2.06 -9.23 14.44
N ASP A 61 1.50 -10.17 15.20
CA ASP A 61 2.28 -11.13 15.98
C ASP A 61 2.86 -12.20 15.04
N ILE A 62 4.14 -12.04 14.71
CA ILE A 62 4.87 -12.94 13.81
C ILE A 62 4.97 -14.36 14.37
N GLN A 63 4.97 -14.54 15.69
CA GLN A 63 4.98 -15.88 16.28
C GLN A 63 3.67 -16.59 15.99
N LYS A 64 2.54 -15.92 16.23
CA LYS A 64 1.21 -16.45 15.90
C LYS A 64 1.04 -16.74 14.41
N LEU A 65 1.57 -15.86 13.55
CA LEU A 65 1.56 -16.09 12.11
C LEU A 65 2.28 -17.38 11.72
N ARG A 66 3.47 -17.62 12.30
CA ARG A 66 4.25 -18.86 12.08
C ARG A 66 3.57 -20.10 12.62
N GLU A 67 2.82 -19.97 13.71
CA GLU A 67 1.98 -21.03 14.28
C GLU A 67 0.69 -21.25 13.49
N GLY A 68 0.42 -20.43 12.48
CA GLY A 68 -0.70 -20.57 11.57
C GLY A 68 -2.00 -19.98 12.08
N ASP A 69 -1.96 -19.08 13.07
CA ASP A 69 -3.11 -18.39 13.65
C ASP A 69 -3.96 -17.69 12.59
N ALA A 70 -5.27 -17.88 12.67
CA ALA A 70 -6.20 -17.38 11.66
C ALA A 70 -6.32 -15.84 11.65
N GLU A 71 -6.22 -15.19 12.81
CA GLU A 71 -6.32 -13.74 12.91
C GLU A 71 -5.05 -13.07 12.38
N ALA A 72 -3.86 -13.57 12.78
CA ALA A 72 -2.60 -13.10 12.22
C ALA A 72 -2.56 -13.26 10.69
N LYS A 73 -3.08 -14.38 10.17
CA LYS A 73 -3.19 -14.58 8.72
C LYS A 73 -4.13 -13.56 8.06
N LYS A 74 -5.30 -13.32 8.65
CA LYS A 74 -6.25 -12.34 8.14
C LYS A 74 -5.66 -10.93 8.10
N GLN A 75 -4.92 -10.53 9.13
CA GLN A 75 -4.24 -9.23 9.16
C GLN A 75 -3.25 -9.06 8.00
N ILE A 76 -2.51 -10.11 7.65
CA ILE A 76 -1.60 -10.10 6.49
C ILE A 76 -2.37 -9.93 5.18
N VAL A 77 -3.46 -10.68 5.01
CA VAL A 77 -4.33 -10.56 3.83
C VAL A 77 -4.90 -9.14 3.71
N ASP A 78 -5.30 -8.54 4.83
CA ASP A 78 -5.80 -7.17 4.87
C ASP A 78 -4.71 -6.16 4.45
N VAL A 79 -3.47 -6.31 4.94
CA VAL A 79 -2.33 -5.47 4.54
C VAL A 79 -2.06 -5.58 3.03
N ILE A 80 -2.01 -6.80 2.49
CA ILE A 80 -1.81 -7.04 1.06
C ILE A 80 -2.95 -6.41 0.25
N GLY A 81 -4.20 -6.61 0.68
CA GLY A 81 -5.38 -6.05 0.04
C GLY A 81 -5.35 -4.52 0.01
N ARG A 82 -4.91 -3.89 1.10
CA ARG A 82 -4.76 -2.43 1.19
C ARG A 82 -3.66 -1.90 0.26
N ASN A 83 -2.52 -2.58 0.18
CA ASN A 83 -1.47 -2.22 -0.78
C ASN A 83 -1.97 -2.34 -2.23
N GLY A 84 -2.70 -3.41 -2.55
CA GLY A 84 -3.34 -3.58 -3.86
C GLY A 84 -4.37 -2.49 -4.16
N PHE A 85 -5.19 -2.12 -3.18
CA PHE A 85 -6.15 -1.03 -3.30
C PHE A 85 -5.48 0.33 -3.52
N THR A 86 -4.41 0.63 -2.78
CA THR A 86 -3.60 1.85 -2.99
C THR A 86 -3.01 1.89 -4.39
N SER A 87 -2.49 0.76 -4.89
CA SER A 87 -2.01 0.65 -6.26
C SER A 87 -3.12 0.98 -7.27
N ALA A 88 -4.34 0.45 -7.07
CA ALA A 88 -5.48 0.77 -7.93
C ALA A 88 -5.85 2.25 -7.89
N LEU A 89 -5.82 2.88 -6.71
CA LEU A 89 -6.12 4.31 -6.54
C LEU A 89 -5.06 5.20 -7.23
N ILE A 90 -3.77 4.91 -7.06
CA ILE A 90 -2.69 5.70 -7.67
C ILE A 90 -2.72 5.61 -9.20
N ASN A 91 -3.22 4.50 -9.75
CA ASN A 91 -3.38 4.30 -11.19
C ASN A 91 -4.79 4.66 -11.71
N ASP A 92 -5.69 5.18 -10.86
CA ASP A 92 -7.03 5.59 -11.27
C ASP A 92 -6.98 6.83 -12.17
N THR A 93 -7.45 6.68 -13.41
CA THR A 93 -7.58 7.80 -14.35
C THR A 93 -9.02 8.30 -14.48
N SER A 94 -9.96 7.76 -13.68
CA SER A 94 -11.37 8.15 -13.75
C SER A 94 -11.69 9.46 -13.01
N GLY A 95 -10.75 9.97 -12.21
CA GLY A 95 -10.92 11.17 -11.38
C GLY A 95 -11.69 10.92 -10.08
N ARG A 96 -12.08 9.66 -9.78
CA ARG A 96 -12.79 9.32 -8.54
C ARG A 96 -11.95 9.58 -7.31
N LEU A 97 -10.65 9.28 -7.37
CA LEU A 97 -9.75 9.57 -6.25
C LEU A 97 -9.71 11.08 -5.93
N ALA A 98 -9.67 11.93 -6.96
CA ALA A 98 -9.72 13.38 -6.77
C ALA A 98 -11.03 13.80 -6.09
N ILE A 99 -12.19 13.29 -6.54
CA ILE A 99 -13.49 13.57 -5.92
C ILE A 99 -13.52 13.13 -4.44
N MET A 100 -13.03 11.92 -4.14
CA MET A 100 -13.00 11.38 -2.77
C MET A 100 -12.14 12.20 -1.82
N THR A 101 -11.15 12.92 -2.34
CA THR A 101 -10.19 13.71 -1.57
C THR A 101 -10.42 15.21 -1.67
N GLY A 102 -11.51 15.64 -2.32
CA GLY A 102 -11.87 17.06 -2.49
C GLY A 102 -11.05 17.81 -3.55
N GLY A 103 -10.35 17.10 -4.43
CA GLY A 103 -9.60 17.65 -5.55
C GLY A 103 -10.41 17.80 -6.84
N ASP A 104 -9.77 18.38 -7.87
CA ASP A 104 -10.36 18.57 -9.20
C ASP A 104 -10.23 17.29 -10.05
N PRO A 105 -11.34 16.62 -10.43
CA PRO A 105 -11.30 15.45 -11.29
C PRO A 105 -10.82 15.73 -12.72
N GLY A 106 -10.87 16.99 -13.18
CA GLY A 106 -10.35 17.40 -14.49
C GLY A 106 -8.83 17.53 -14.52
N ASN A 107 -8.19 17.58 -13.36
CA ASN A 107 -6.74 17.70 -13.20
C ASN A 107 -6.25 16.83 -12.02
N PRO A 108 -6.31 15.49 -12.15
CA PRO A 108 -5.88 14.59 -11.09
C PRO A 108 -4.39 14.76 -10.79
N VAL A 109 -4.02 14.57 -9.52
CA VAL A 109 -2.63 14.67 -9.08
C VAL A 109 -1.74 13.66 -9.80
N ASP A 110 -0.56 14.09 -10.23
CA ASP A 110 0.48 13.17 -10.66
C ASP A 110 1.33 12.75 -9.46
N PHE A 111 1.33 11.45 -9.16
CA PHE A 111 2.17 10.85 -8.12
C PHE A 111 3.64 10.73 -8.55
N GLY A 112 3.94 10.88 -9.83
CA GLY A 112 5.28 10.70 -10.36
C GLY A 112 5.70 9.22 -10.48
N PRO A 113 6.81 8.95 -11.19
CA PRO A 113 7.25 7.59 -11.52
C PRO A 113 7.72 6.80 -10.30
N ASP A 114 8.37 7.45 -9.34
CA ASP A 114 8.96 6.80 -8.16
C ASP A 114 7.90 6.15 -7.26
N ILE A 115 6.86 6.91 -6.91
CA ILE A 115 5.71 6.39 -6.13
C ILE A 115 5.00 5.28 -6.91
N LYS A 116 4.82 5.45 -8.23
CA LYS A 116 4.15 4.46 -9.11
C LYS A 116 4.94 3.15 -9.20
N GLU A 117 6.26 3.20 -9.22
CA GLU A 117 7.11 2.00 -9.25
C GLU A 117 7.06 1.26 -7.91
N LYS A 118 7.26 1.98 -6.79
CA LYS A 118 7.28 1.39 -5.45
C LYS A 118 5.95 0.77 -5.05
N ILE A 119 4.81 1.39 -5.37
CA ILE A 119 3.50 0.77 -5.09
C ILE A 119 3.23 -0.47 -5.94
N ARG A 120 3.79 -0.57 -7.16
CA ARG A 120 3.67 -1.79 -7.97
C ARG A 120 4.40 -2.96 -7.35
N ALA A 121 5.52 -2.71 -6.68
CA ALA A 121 6.28 -3.74 -5.97
C ALA A 121 5.58 -4.25 -4.68
N LEU A 122 4.56 -3.52 -4.20
CA LEU A 122 3.75 -3.87 -3.03
C LEU A 122 2.38 -4.46 -3.39
N GLY A 123 1.94 -4.31 -4.65
CA GLY A 123 0.72 -4.94 -5.15
C GLY A 123 0.90 -6.45 -5.35
N PRO A 124 -0.21 -7.22 -5.46
CA PRO A 124 -0.11 -8.61 -5.86
C PRO A 124 0.61 -8.69 -7.21
N GLU A 125 1.70 -9.46 -7.29
CA GLU A 125 2.42 -9.66 -8.54
C GLU A 125 1.40 -10.05 -9.62
N LYS A 126 1.46 -9.39 -10.78
CA LYS A 126 0.78 -9.91 -11.96
C LYS A 126 1.41 -11.27 -12.24
N ARG A 127 0.75 -12.35 -11.79
CA ARG A 127 1.03 -13.70 -12.28
C ARG A 127 0.88 -13.60 -13.80
N SER A 128 2.01 -13.62 -14.49
CA SER A 128 2.05 -13.66 -15.94
C SER A 128 1.27 -14.91 -16.35
N SER A 129 0.12 -14.70 -16.97
CA SER A 129 -0.63 -15.77 -17.63
C SER A 129 0.03 -16.08 -18.97
#